data_AF-A0A127SLX0-F1
#
_entry.id   AF-A0A127SLX0-F1
#
_cell.length_a   1.000
_cell.length_b   1.000
_cell.length_c   1.000
_cell.angle_alpha   90.00
_cell.angle_beta   90.00
_cell.angle_gamma   90.00
#
_symmetry.space_group_name_H-M   'P 1'
#
loop_
_entity.id
_entity.type
_entity.pdbx_description
1 polymer ?
#
loop_
_entity_poly.entity_id
_entity_poly.type
_entity_poly.pdbx_seq_one_letter_code
_entity_poly.pdbx_strand_id
1 'polypeptide(L)'
;SFGCGLDAVTTDQVQEILSHSGKIYTCLKIDEVNNLGAARIRVRSLLAAIRVREELEMSRQIAPSSLEKVVFTEEMRKDYTILCPQMSPIHFSILEAAFKASGYNLEVLPNDNKEAVDVGLKYVNND
;
A
#
# COMPACT_ATOMS: atom_id res chain seq x y z
N SER A 1 -4.51 3.59 -18.30
CA SER A 1 -4.97 4.11 -16.99
C SER A 1 -3.85 4.93 -16.37
N PHE A 2 -4.15 6.13 -15.88
CA PHE A 2 -3.18 6.99 -15.17
C PHE A 2 -2.86 6.49 -13.76
N GLY A 3 -3.52 5.43 -13.31
CA GLY A 3 -3.31 4.86 -12.00
C GLY A 3 -3.83 5.81 -10.93
N CYS A 4 -5.13 6.15 -10.99
CA CYS A 4 -5.82 6.88 -9.92
C CYS A 4 -6.56 5.88 -9.03
N GLY A 5 -6.72 6.24 -7.75
CA GLY A 5 -7.43 5.43 -6.76
C GLY A 5 -6.90 4.01 -6.62
N LEU A 6 -7.78 3.02 -6.82
CA LEU A 6 -7.42 1.62 -6.61
C LEU A 6 -6.24 1.16 -7.48
N ASP A 7 -6.12 1.69 -8.71
CA ASP A 7 -5.01 1.34 -9.60
C ASP A 7 -3.66 1.83 -9.03
N ALA A 8 -3.62 2.99 -8.37
CA ALA A 8 -2.40 3.49 -7.71
C ALA A 8 -1.93 2.52 -6.63
N VAL A 9 -2.83 2.21 -5.69
CA VAL A 9 -2.54 1.32 -4.56
C VAL A 9 -2.16 -0.07 -5.05
N THR A 10 -2.88 -0.59 -6.05
CA THR A 10 -2.59 -1.91 -6.64
C THR A 10 -1.22 -1.94 -7.30
N THR A 11 -0.86 -0.88 -8.02
CA THR A 11 0.43 -0.74 -8.70
C THR A 11 1.58 -0.75 -7.69
N ASP A 12 1.45 0.00 -6.60
CA ASP A 12 2.46 0.07 -5.53
C ASP A 12 2.61 -1.29 -4.82
N GLN A 13 1.49 -1.96 -4.51
CA GLN A 13 1.50 -3.29 -3.89
C GLN A 13 2.14 -4.35 -4.81
N VAL A 14 1.84 -4.31 -6.11
CA VAL A 14 2.48 -5.19 -7.10
C VAL A 14 3.98 -4.91 -7.18
N GLN A 15 4.39 -3.64 -7.15
CA GLN A 15 5.81 -3.28 -7.13
C GLN A 15 6.51 -3.85 -5.91
N GLU A 16 5.92 -3.72 -4.72
CA GLU A 16 6.46 -4.24 -3.46
C GLU A 16 6.64 -5.77 -3.52
N ILE A 17 5.59 -6.50 -3.88
CA ILE A 17 5.60 -7.98 -3.98
C ILE A 17 6.69 -8.46 -4.96
N LEU A 18 6.77 -7.83 -6.13
CA LEU A 18 7.74 -8.22 -7.15
C LEU A 18 9.17 -7.90 -6.71
N SER A 19 9.39 -6.73 -6.11
CA SER A 19 10.71 -6.32 -5.62
C SER A 19 11.18 -7.20 -4.46
N HIS A 20 10.27 -7.62 -3.59
CA HIS A 20 10.55 -8.54 -2.48
C HIS A 20 11.04 -9.91 -2.98
N SER A 21 10.50 -10.41 -4.10
CA SER A 21 10.99 -11.61 -4.79
C SER A 21 12.13 -11.34 -5.78
N GLY A 22 12.79 -10.18 -5.67
CA GLY A 22 13.89 -9.78 -6.53
C GLY A 22 13.54 -9.66 -8.01
N LYS A 23 12.27 -9.50 -8.40
CA LYS A 23 11.86 -9.30 -9.80
C LYS A 23 11.88 -7.80 -10.14
N ILE A 24 12.46 -7.44 -11.29
CA ILE A 24 12.43 -6.06 -11.76
C ILE A 24 10.99 -5.70 -12.11
N TYR A 25 10.52 -4.60 -11.54
CA TYR A 25 9.21 -4.02 -11.82
C TYR A 25 9.36 -2.81 -12.74
N THR A 26 8.43 -2.65 -13.70
CA THR A 26 8.25 -1.39 -14.43
C THR A 26 6.76 -1.12 -14.58
N CYS A 27 6.35 0.12 -14.35
CA CYS A 27 4.99 0.59 -14.63
C CYS A 27 4.94 1.31 -15.98
N LEU A 28 3.95 1.02 -16.81
CA LEU A 28 3.66 1.76 -18.04
C LEU A 28 2.29 2.44 -17.89
N LYS A 29 2.30 3.76 -17.70
CA LYS A 29 1.07 4.58 -17.71
C LYS A 29 0.77 4.93 -19.17
N ILE A 30 -0.36 4.45 -19.68
CA ILE A 30 -0.82 4.66 -21.06
C ILE A 30 -2.13 5.44 -21.00
N ASP A 31 -2.21 6.49 -21.82
CA ASP A 31 -3.35 7.36 -22.02
C ASP A 31 -3.84 7.29 -23.48
N GLU A 32 -5.05 7.76 -23.75
CA GLU A 32 -5.63 7.84 -25.10
C GLU A 32 -4.80 8.75 -26.02
N VAL A 33 -4.13 9.77 -25.48
CA VAL A 33 -3.29 10.71 -26.24
C VAL A 33 -1.80 10.34 -26.11
N ASN A 34 -1.40 9.35 -26.91
CA ASN A 34 -0.05 9.00 -27.38
C ASN A 34 1.17 9.65 -26.69
N ASN A 35 1.76 8.96 -25.71
CA ASN A 35 3.19 9.10 -25.36
C ASN A 35 3.93 7.75 -25.46
N LEU A 36 3.95 7.19 -26.67
CA LEU A 36 4.68 5.95 -26.98
C LEU A 36 6.21 6.11 -26.80
N GLY A 37 6.73 7.34 -26.81
CA GLY A 37 8.14 7.64 -26.57
C GLY A 37 8.57 7.24 -25.15
N ALA A 38 7.83 7.71 -24.14
CA ALA A 38 8.10 7.36 -22.75
C ALA A 38 7.97 5.85 -22.49
N ALA A 39 6.94 5.20 -23.06
CA ALA A 39 6.77 3.76 -22.98
C ALA A 39 7.93 3.00 -23.63
N ARG A 40 8.34 3.40 -24.84
CA ARG A 40 9.46 2.79 -25.58
C ARG A 40 10.78 2.91 -24.83
N ILE A 41 11.05 4.05 -24.19
CA ILE A 41 12.24 4.22 -23.35
C ILE A 41 12.19 3.27 -22.16
N ARG A 42 11.08 3.23 -21.41
CA ARG A 42 10.94 2.34 -20.24
C ARG A 42 11.11 0.85 -20.60
N VAL A 43 10.51 0.41 -21.70
CA VAL A 43 10.65 -0.99 -22.17
C VAL A 43 12.10 -1.31 -22.52
N ARG A 44 12.81 -0.40 -23.20
CA ARG A 44 14.23 -0.60 -23.53
C ARG A 44 15.11 -0.68 -22.28
N SER A 45 14.89 0.21 -21.31
CA SER A 45 15.62 0.19 -20.04
C SER A 45 15.36 -1.09 -19.25
N LEU A 46 14.11 -1.58 -19.22
CA LEU A 46 13.77 -2.86 -18.59
C LEU A 46 14.49 -4.02 -19.27
N LEU A 47 14.46 -4.10 -20.60
CA LEU A 47 15.14 -5.15 -21.36
C LEU A 47 16.66 -5.14 -21.12
N ALA A 48 17.28 -3.96 -21.06
CA ALA A 48 18.69 -3.83 -20.75
C ALA A 48 19.01 -4.33 -19.33
N ALA A 49 18.19 -3.97 -18.34
CA ALA A 49 18.38 -4.41 -16.96
C ALA A 49 18.19 -5.94 -16.80
N ILE A 50 17.27 -6.54 -17.55
CA ILE A 50 17.08 -8.00 -17.58
C ILE A 50 18.32 -8.70 -18.17
N ARG A 51 18.85 -8.22 -19.30
CA ARG A 51 20.05 -8.80 -19.94
C ARG A 51 21.26 -8.78 -19.03
N VAL A 52 21.52 -7.67 -18.35
CA VAL A 52 22.63 -7.57 -17.38
C VAL A 52 22.49 -8.61 -16.26
N ARG A 53 21.27 -8.86 -15.77
CA ARG A 53 21.05 -9.90 -14.75
C ARG A 53 21.23 -11.31 -15.29
N GLU A 54 20.87 -11.56 -16.54
CA GLU A 54 21.09 -12.84 -17.21
C GLU A 54 22.60 -13.10 -17.40
N GLU A 55 23.36 -12.08 -17.83
CA GLU A 55 24.82 -12.15 -17.97
C GLU A 55 25.55 -12.40 -16.64
N LEU A 56 25.04 -11.85 -15.54
CA LEU A 56 25.55 -12.05 -14.19
C LEU A 56 25.03 -13.35 -13.53
N GLU A 57 24.26 -14.17 -14.24
CA GLU A 57 23.63 -15.41 -13.75
C GLU A 57 22.87 -15.20 -12.41
N MET A 58 22.29 -14.02 -12.21
CA MET A 58 21.61 -13.67 -10.98
C MET A 58 20.30 -14.44 -10.85
N SER A 59 20.29 -15.46 -10.00
CA SER A 59 19.06 -16.17 -9.62
C SER A 59 18.21 -15.33 -8.68
N ARG A 60 16.89 -15.50 -8.77
CA ARG A 60 15.91 -14.86 -7.88
C ARG A 60 15.53 -15.79 -6.76
N GLN A 61 15.51 -15.28 -5.53
CA GLN A 61 14.86 -15.95 -4.42
C GLN A 61 13.40 -15.49 -4.36
N ILE A 62 12.48 -16.42 -4.61
CA ILE A 62 11.05 -16.13 -4.54
C ILE A 62 10.66 -16.12 -3.08
N ALA A 63 10.13 -14.99 -2.62
CA ALA A 63 9.62 -14.82 -1.28
C ALA A 63 8.09 -14.79 -1.30
N PRO A 64 7.42 -15.40 -0.30
CA PRO A 64 5.97 -15.41 -0.24
C PRO A 64 5.43 -13.98 -0.05
N SER A 65 4.33 -13.65 -0.75
CA SER A 65 3.58 -12.41 -0.51
C SER A 65 2.49 -12.58 0.54
N SER A 66 2.43 -13.74 1.19
CA SER A 66 1.46 -14.01 2.25
C SER A 66 1.85 -13.23 3.50
N LEU A 67 0.94 -12.38 3.96
CA LEU A 67 1.05 -11.73 5.26
C LEU A 67 0.68 -12.75 6.35
N GLU A 68 1.61 -13.04 7.25
CA GLU A 68 1.29 -13.75 8.48
C GLU A 68 0.50 -12.82 9.40
N LYS A 69 -0.82 -13.03 9.45
CA LYS A 69 -1.70 -12.23 10.31
C LYS A 69 -1.60 -12.73 11.74
N VAL A 70 -1.13 -11.88 12.64
CA VAL A 70 -1.24 -12.13 14.08
C VAL A 70 -2.71 -11.96 14.48
N VAL A 71 -3.31 -13.03 14.98
CA VAL A 71 -4.69 -12.99 15.48
C VAL A 71 -4.70 -12.27 16.83
N PHE A 72 -5.61 -11.32 16.98
CA PHE A 72 -5.86 -10.68 18.27
C PHE A 72 -6.43 -11.70 19.26
N THR A 73 -5.72 -11.97 20.35
CA THR A 73 -6.13 -12.98 21.35
C THR A 73 -6.94 -12.37 22.49
N GLU A 74 -7.59 -13.21 23.30
CA GLU A 74 -8.34 -12.74 24.47
C GLU A 74 -7.44 -12.12 25.54
N GLU A 75 -6.20 -12.58 25.67
CA GLU A 75 -5.22 -12.01 26.60
C GLU A 75 -4.84 -10.57 26.20
N MET A 76 -4.65 -10.34 24.90
CA MET A 76 -4.30 -9.02 24.36
C MET A 76 -5.35 -7.95 24.69
N ARG A 77 -6.62 -8.34 24.88
CA ARG A 77 -7.70 -7.42 25.27
C ARG A 77 -7.40 -6.62 26.54
N LYS A 78 -6.59 -7.15 27.45
CA LYS A 78 -6.25 -6.49 28.72
C LYS A 78 -5.18 -5.42 28.56
N ASP A 79 -4.20 -5.67 27.69
CA ASP A 79 -2.94 -4.92 27.68
C ASP A 79 -2.75 -4.09 26.40
N TYR A 80 -3.47 -4.40 25.31
CA TYR A 80 -3.27 -3.77 24.01
C TYR A 80 -4.27 -2.64 23.75
N THR A 81 -3.77 -1.53 23.22
CA THR A 81 -4.60 -0.47 22.63
C THR A 81 -4.88 -0.79 21.16
N ILE A 82 -6.15 -0.78 20.78
CA ILE A 82 -6.59 -0.89 19.40
C ILE A 82 -6.67 0.52 18.82
N LEU A 83 -5.78 0.85 17.89
CA LEU A 83 -5.78 2.14 17.21
C LEU A 83 -6.76 2.11 16.05
N CYS A 84 -7.67 3.09 16.00
CA CYS A 84 -8.70 3.17 14.98
C CYS A 84 -8.65 4.54 14.28
N PRO A 85 -8.59 4.61 12.95
CA PRO A 85 -8.65 5.89 12.26
C PRO A 85 -10.03 6.54 12.43
N GLN A 86 -10.06 7.87 12.57
CA GLN A 86 -11.29 8.64 12.52
C GLN A 86 -11.81 8.70 11.08
N MET A 87 -12.97 8.11 10.83
CA MET A 87 -13.63 8.14 9.52
C MET A 87 -15.01 8.82 9.55
N SER A 88 -15.59 9.00 10.73
CA SER A 88 -16.85 9.73 10.91
C SER A 88 -17.01 10.16 12.37
N PRO A 89 -16.88 11.48 12.67
CA PRO A 89 -16.80 11.98 14.05
C PRO A 89 -17.93 11.49 14.98
N ILE A 90 -19.15 11.44 14.46
CA ILE A 90 -20.34 11.04 15.23
C ILE A 90 -20.34 9.53 15.47
N HIS A 91 -20.12 8.72 14.44
CA HIS A 91 -20.24 7.27 14.57
C HIS A 91 -19.07 6.67 15.37
N PHE A 92 -17.85 7.15 15.14
CA PHE A 92 -16.65 6.55 15.74
C PHE A 92 -16.51 6.91 17.22
N SER A 93 -16.99 8.08 17.66
CA SER A 93 -17.05 8.41 19.10
C SER A 93 -17.99 7.48 19.87
N ILE A 94 -19.14 7.11 19.29
CA ILE A 94 -20.06 6.13 19.87
C ILE A 94 -19.43 4.74 19.87
N LEU A 95 -18.78 4.34 18.78
CA LEU A 95 -18.08 3.05 18.69
C LEU A 95 -16.98 2.95 19.75
N GLU A 96 -16.17 3.99 19.93
CA GLU A 96 -15.12 4.00 20.96
C GLU A 96 -15.68 3.75 22.36
N ALA A 97 -16.76 4.45 22.72
CA ALA A 97 -17.43 4.24 23.99
C ALA A 97 -18.00 2.81 24.12
N ALA A 98 -18.59 2.27 23.05
CA ALA A 98 -19.15 0.92 23.04
C ALA A 98 -18.07 -0.16 23.18
N PHE A 99 -16.93 0.00 22.51
CA PHE A 99 -15.78 -0.91 22.63
C PHE A 99 -15.18 -0.87 24.03
N LYS A 100 -15.01 0.33 24.61
CA LYS A 100 -14.54 0.51 26.00
C LYS A 100 -15.50 -0.12 27.01
N ALA A 101 -16.81 0.09 26.86
CA ALA A 101 -17.82 -0.57 27.68
C ALA A 101 -17.81 -2.10 27.52
N SER A 102 -17.46 -2.57 26.33
CA SER A 102 -17.22 -3.98 26.03
C SER A 102 -15.82 -4.44 26.40
N GLY A 103 -15.05 -3.70 27.21
CA GLY A 103 -13.75 -4.11 27.74
C GLY A 103 -12.62 -4.18 26.71
N TYR A 104 -12.71 -3.46 25.59
CA TYR A 104 -11.60 -3.26 24.65
C TYR A 104 -11.04 -1.85 24.80
N ASN A 105 -9.72 -1.71 24.77
CA ASN A 105 -9.09 -0.40 24.78
C ASN A 105 -8.98 0.16 23.35
N LEU A 106 -10.09 0.62 22.77
CA LEU A 106 -10.11 1.28 21.46
C LEU A 106 -9.76 2.77 21.63
N GLU A 107 -8.84 3.28 20.82
CA GLU A 107 -8.50 4.70 20.72
C GLU A 107 -8.75 5.18 19.29
N VAL A 108 -9.72 6.07 19.11
CA VAL A 108 -9.97 6.70 17.82
C VAL A 108 -8.99 7.86 17.65
N LEU A 109 -8.15 7.76 16.63
CA LEU A 109 -7.09 8.73 16.36
C LEU A 109 -7.69 10.06 15.89
N PRO A 110 -7.17 11.22 16.35
CA PRO A 110 -7.60 12.54 15.89
C PRO A 110 -6.93 12.89 14.55
N ASN A 111 -7.09 12.03 13.55
CA ASN A 111 -6.41 12.10 12.25
C ASN A 111 -7.33 12.54 11.10
N ASP A 112 -8.42 13.24 11.40
CA ASP A 112 -9.34 13.87 10.44
C ASP A 112 -8.91 15.30 10.05
N ASN A 113 -7.65 15.66 10.32
CA ASN A 113 -7.11 16.98 10.06
C ASN A 113 -6.66 17.15 8.60
N LYS A 114 -6.46 18.41 8.20
CA LYS A 114 -6.02 18.75 6.85
C LYS A 114 -4.68 18.13 6.48
N GLU A 115 -3.75 18.02 7.43
CA GLU A 115 -2.44 17.41 7.20
C GLU A 115 -2.56 15.94 6.81
N ALA A 116 -3.45 15.17 7.45
CA ALA A 116 -3.72 13.79 7.09
C ALA A 116 -4.31 13.67 5.68
N VAL A 117 -5.20 14.59 5.29
CA VAL A 117 -5.76 14.66 3.93
C VAL A 117 -4.67 14.99 2.90
N ASP A 118 -3.84 16.01 3.16
CA ASP A 118 -2.77 16.44 2.25
C ASP A 118 -1.71 15.32 2.07
N VAL A 119 -1.41 14.58 3.14
CA VAL A 119 -0.55 13.39 3.08
C VAL A 119 -1.20 12.28 2.24
N GLY A 120 -2.49 12.02 2.44
CA GLY A 120 -3.24 11.05 1.63
C GLY A 120 -3.16 11.37 0.14
N LEU A 121 -3.53 12.60 -0.24
CA LEU A 121 -3.48 13.08 -1.63
C LEU A 121 -2.07 12.93 -2.23
N LYS A 122 -1.02 13.18 -1.44
CA LYS A 122 0.36 13.02 -1.90
C LYS A 122 0.70 11.57 -2.28
N TYR A 123 0.23 10.59 -1.51
CA TYR A 123 0.61 9.18 -1.70
C TYR A 123 -0.40 8.37 -2.51
N VAL A 124 -1.63 8.84 -2.68
CA VAL A 124 -2.68 8.15 -3.47
C VAL A 124 -2.89 8.82 -4.84
N ASN A 125 -1.86 9.48 -5.39
CA ASN A 125 -1.88 10.13 -6.71
C ASN A 125 -2.97 11.22 -6.86
N ASN A 126 -3.23 12.00 -5.81
CA ASN A 126 -4.29 13.00 -5.69
C ASN A 126 -5.72 12.45 -5.67
N ASP A 127 -5.89 11.17 -5.37
CA ASP A 127 -7.17 10.59 -4.95
C ASP A 127 -7.33 10.66 -3.43
#